data_AF-A0A818GBC8-F1
#
_entry.id   AF-A0A818GBC8-F1
#
_cell.length_a   1.000
_cell.length_b   1.000
_cell.length_c   1.000
_cell.angle_alpha   90.00
_cell.angle_beta   90.00
_cell.angle_gamma   90.00
#
_symmetry.space_group_name_H-M   'P 1'
#
loop_
_entity.id
_entity.type
_entity.pdbx_description
1 polymer ?
#
loop_
_entity_poly.entity_id
_entity_poly.type
_entity_poly.pdbx_seq_one_letter_code
_entity_poly.pdbx_strand_id
1 'polypeptide(L)'
;MNTRFVYGCNTETDNIRPGIVIATTNRQRLIDLPLYLRAQLEHEVLINTPDADERFNILGKCTTNMVLANDVDLGKIADETFGYARKLL
;
A
#
# COMPACT_ATOMS: atom_id res chain seq x y z
N MET A 1 -10.79 3.29 -1.98
CA MET A 1 -10.25 3.40 -0.61
C MET A 1 -8.76 3.64 -0.79
N ASN A 2 -8.26 4.83 -0.45
CA ASN A 2 -6.87 5.16 -0.71
C ASN A 2 -6.10 5.02 0.60
N THR A 3 -5.17 4.08 0.63
CA THR A 3 -4.25 3.91 1.76
C THR A 3 -3.13 4.93 1.61
N ARG A 4 -2.85 5.67 2.69
CA ARG A 4 -1.67 6.54 2.76
C ARG A 4 -0.64 5.91 3.69
N PHE A 5 0.61 5.92 3.26
CA PHE A 5 1.75 5.72 4.13
C PHE A 5 2.26 7.08 4.59
N VAL A 6 2.65 7.15 5.85
CA VAL A 6 3.41 8.29 6.35
C VAL A 6 4.66 7.77 7.04
N TYR A 7 5.82 8.35 6.73
CA TYR A 7 7.08 7.96 7.35
C TYR A 7 7.88 9.16 7.85
N GLY A 8 8.71 8.92 8.86
CA GLY A 8 9.63 9.92 9.42
C GLY A 8 10.73 9.28 10.27
N CYS A 9 11.75 10.08 10.56
CA CYS A 9 12.91 9.67 11.34
C CYS A 9 12.80 10.22 12.76
N ASN A 10 12.85 9.33 13.77
CA ASN A 10 12.98 9.77 15.16
C ASN A 10 14.46 10.04 15.45
N THR A 11 14.83 11.31 15.54
CA THR A 11 16.17 11.75 15.97
C THR A 11 16.20 12.28 17.41
N GLU A 12 15.04 12.49 18.03
CA GLU A 12 14.93 13.14 19.35
C GLU A 12 14.15 12.29 20.35
N THR A 13 14.77 11.21 20.85
CA THR A 13 14.44 10.63 22.14
C THR A 13 15.70 10.05 22.76
N ASP A 14 16.08 10.58 23.93
CA ASP A 14 17.19 10.09 24.75
C ASP A 14 17.13 8.55 24.84
N ASN A 15 18.18 7.88 24.34
CA ASN A 15 18.40 6.42 24.34
C ASN A 15 17.73 5.51 23.28
N ILE A 16 17.10 6.02 22.22
CA ILE A 16 16.60 5.15 21.12
C ILE A 16 17.47 5.30 19.88
N ARG A 17 17.92 4.17 19.29
CA ARG A 17 18.69 4.15 18.04
C ARG A 17 17.90 4.86 16.93
N PRO A 18 18.58 5.59 16.02
CA PRO A 18 17.90 6.20 14.88
C PRO A 18 17.14 5.13 14.09
N GLY A 19 15.86 5.39 13.82
CA GLY A 19 14.95 4.45 13.18
C GLY A 19 13.94 5.17 12.28
N ILE A 20 13.50 4.47 11.23
CA ILE A 20 12.44 4.93 10.33
C ILE A 20 11.12 4.38 10.86
N VAL A 21 10.16 5.26 11.11
CA VAL A 21 8.79 4.89 11.47
C VAL A 21 7.95 4.91 10.20
N ILE A 22 7.14 3.88 9.98
CA ILE A 22 6.16 3.82 8.88
C ILE A 22 4.78 3.59 9.50
N ALA A 23 3.84 4.50 9.21
CA ALA A 23 2.44 4.42 9.59
C ALA A 23 1.56 4.24 8.35
N THR A 24 0.41 3.57 8.50
CA THR A 24 -0.58 3.42 7.43
C THR A 24 -1.94 3.91 7.91
N THR A 25 -2.66 4.64 7.05
CA THR A 25 -4.06 4.98 7.31
C THR A 25 -4.91 4.85 6.05
N ASN A 26 -6.14 4.35 6.23
CA ASN A 26 -7.19 4.40 5.21
C ASN A 26 -8.13 5.59 5.43
N ARG A 27 -7.93 6.38 6.50
CA ARG A 27 -8.74 7.53 6.89
C ARG A 27 -7.85 8.73 7.22
N GLN A 28 -7.55 9.54 6.20
CA GLN A 28 -6.66 10.68 6.32
C GLN A 28 -7.12 11.72 7.36
N ARG A 29 -8.42 12.02 7.44
CA ARG A 29 -8.97 13.06 8.34
C ARG A 29 -8.90 12.72 9.83
N LEU A 30 -8.50 11.50 10.18
CA LEU A 30 -8.44 11.04 11.57
C LEU A 30 -7.01 11.01 12.15
N ILE A 31 -6.01 11.44 11.38
CA ILE A 31 -4.66 11.60 11.93
C ILE A 31 -4.65 12.88 12.77
N ASP A 32 -4.32 12.76 14.05
CA ASP A 32 -4.27 13.91 14.96
C ASP A 32 -3.21 14.92 14.50
N LEU A 33 -3.61 16.18 14.42
CA LEU A 33 -2.79 17.34 14.02
C LEU A 33 -1.41 17.42 14.72
N PRO A 34 -1.22 17.03 16.00
CA PRO A 34 0.07 17.07 16.68
C PRO A 34 1.17 16.21 16.05
N LEU A 35 0.83 15.13 15.32
CA LEU A 35 1.82 14.25 14.69
C LEU A 35 2.48 14.91 13.47
N TYR A 36 1.71 15.68 12.70
CA TYR A 36 2.24 16.48 11.59
C TYR A 36 3.08 17.66 12.09
N LEU A 37 2.64 18.32 13.16
CA LEU A 37 3.32 19.50 13.73
C LEU A 37 4.66 19.16 14.39
N ARG A 38 4.88 17.91 14.81
CA ARG A 38 6.14 17.44 15.40
C ARG A 38 7.19 16.98 14.39
N ALA A 39 6.97 17.17 13.09
CA ALA A 39 7.89 16.71 12.03
C ALA A 39 8.22 15.20 12.08
N GLN A 40 7.40 14.39 12.75
CA GLN A 40 7.63 12.95 12.88
C GLN A 40 7.10 12.16 11.67
N LEU A 41 6.33 12.81 10.80
CA LEU A 41 5.57 12.23 9.71
C LEU A 41 5.58 13.22 8.53
N GLU A 42 6.74 13.33 7.89
CA GLU A 42 7.03 14.40 6.90
C GLU A 42 6.62 14.03 5.48
N HIS A 43 6.56 12.73 5.18
CA HIS A 43 6.34 12.25 3.82
C HIS A 43 5.09 11.38 3.71
N GLU A 44 4.16 11.81 2.87
CA GLU A 44 2.95 11.06 2.55
C GLU A 44 3.08 10.38 1.18
N VAL A 45 2.69 9.09 1.12
CA VAL A 45 2.55 8.35 -0.15
C VAL A 45 1.12 7.90 -0.30
N LEU A 46 0.46 8.33 -1.38
CA LEU A 46 -0.89 7.91 -1.74
C LEU A 46 -0.83 6.64 -2.60
N ILE A 47 -1.48 5.57 -2.15
CA ILE A 47 -1.71 4.38 -2.98
C ILE A 47 -3.06 4.52 -3.68
N ASN A 48 -3.05 4.45 -5.00
CA ASN A 48 -4.25 4.42 -5.82
C ASN A 48 -4.72 2.98 -6.08
N THR A 49 -5.93 2.85 -6.59
CA THR A 49 -6.43 1.56 -7.09
C THR A 49 -5.60 1.13 -8.31
N PRO A 50 -5.19 -0.15 -8.39
CA PRO A 50 -4.30 -0.59 -9.46
C PRO A 50 -4.96 -0.52 -10.83
N ASP A 51 -4.19 -0.17 -11.85
CA ASP A 51 -4.62 -0.23 -13.25
C ASP A 51 -4.66 -1.67 -13.79
N ALA A 52 -5.00 -1.86 -15.06
CA ALA A 52 -5.10 -3.20 -15.66
C ALA A 52 -3.76 -3.95 -15.66
N ASP A 53 -2.66 -3.26 -15.98
CA ASP A 53 -1.32 -3.85 -16.03
C ASP A 53 -0.80 -4.20 -14.63
N GLU A 54 -1.06 -3.34 -13.65
CA GLU A 54 -0.77 -3.60 -12.24
C GLU A 54 -1.60 -4.76 -11.71
N ARG A 55 -2.90 -4.86 -12.08
CA ARG A 55 -3.74 -6.02 -11.73
C ARG A 55 -3.23 -7.30 -12.35
N PHE A 56 -2.82 -7.30 -13.62
CA PHE A 56 -2.19 -8.46 -14.26
C PHE A 56 -0.95 -8.93 -13.50
N ASN A 57 -0.07 -7.98 -13.12
CA ASN A 57 1.13 -8.28 -12.35
C ASN A 57 0.81 -8.81 -10.94
N ILE A 58 -0.21 -8.28 -10.27
CA ILE A 58 -0.68 -8.78 -8.97
C ILE A 58 -1.21 -10.21 -9.11
N LEU A 59 -2.04 -10.47 -10.12
CA LEU A 59 -2.59 -11.80 -10.40
C LEU A 59 -1.47 -12.80 -10.67
N GLY A 60 -0.50 -12.45 -11.53
CA GLY A 60 0.66 -13.30 -11.80
C GLY A 60 1.48 -13.66 -10.55
N LYS A 61 1.67 -12.70 -9.63
CA LYS A 61 2.32 -12.95 -8.34
C LYS A 61 1.47 -13.86 -7.43
N CYS A 62 0.16 -13.65 -7.40
CA CYS A 62 -0.75 -14.48 -6.61
C CYS A 62 -0.81 -15.93 -7.12
N THR A 63 -0.67 -16.14 -8.42
CA THR A 63 -0.75 -17.46 -9.06
C THR A 63 0.62 -18.13 -9.25
N THR A 64 1.73 -17.51 -8.82
CA THR A 64 3.09 -18.03 -9.04
C THR A 64 3.29 -19.45 -8.49
N ASN A 65 2.59 -19.81 -7.41
CA ASN A 65 2.66 -21.15 -6.78
C ASN A 65 1.44 -22.02 -7.08
N MET A 66 0.68 -21.73 -8.15
CA MET A 66 -0.54 -22.45 -8.52
C MET A 66 -0.39 -23.08 -9.90
N VAL A 67 -0.94 -24.28 -10.06
CA VAL A 67 -1.13 -24.86 -11.40
C VAL A 67 -2.39 -24.23 -11.99
N LEU A 68 -2.21 -23.42 -13.03
CA LEU A 68 -3.31 -22.85 -13.80
C LEU A 68 -3.74 -23.83 -14.89
N ALA A 69 -5.04 -23.89 -15.18
CA ALA A 69 -5.56 -24.61 -16.32
C ALA A 69 -5.25 -23.83 -17.62
N ASN A 70 -5.17 -24.53 -18.76
CA ASN A 70 -4.77 -23.96 -20.04
C ASN A 70 -5.73 -22.89 -20.59
N ASP A 71 -6.96 -22.84 -20.07
CA ASP A 71 -8.01 -21.89 -20.43
C ASP A 71 -8.03 -20.63 -19.55
N VAL A 72 -7.13 -20.53 -18.56
CA VAL A 72 -7.04 -19.36 -17.68
C VAL A 72 -6.20 -18.27 -18.32
N ASP A 73 -6.86 -17.18 -18.73
CA ASP A 73 -6.22 -15.96 -19.23
C ASP A 73 -6.23 -14.86 -18.15
N LEU A 74 -5.06 -14.61 -17.55
CA LEU A 74 -4.89 -13.58 -16.52
C LEU A 74 -5.04 -12.16 -17.07
N GLY A 75 -4.76 -11.92 -18.35
CA GLY A 75 -4.92 -10.61 -18.99
C GLY A 75 -6.40 -10.24 -19.09
N LYS A 76 -7.20 -11.17 -19.59
CA LYS A 76 -8.66 -11.01 -19.65
C LYS A 76 -9.27 -10.79 -18.26
N ILE A 77 -8.83 -11.55 -17.26
CA ILE A 77 -9.29 -11.37 -15.87
C ILE A 77 -8.88 -9.99 -15.33
N ALA A 78 -7.67 -9.52 -15.63
CA ALA A 78 -7.22 -8.19 -15.20
C ALA A 78 -8.06 -7.06 -15.79
N ASP A 79 -8.48 -7.17 -17.05
CA ASP A 79 -9.34 -6.18 -17.71
C ASP A 79 -10.77 -6.17 -17.16
N GLU A 80 -11.34 -7.34 -16.92
CA GLU A 80 -12.72 -7.49 -16.42
C GLU A 80 -12.87 -7.09 -14.94
N THR A 81 -11.78 -7.10 -14.17
CA THR A 81 -11.79 -6.80 -12.71
C THR A 81 -11.46 -5.34 -12.39
N PHE A 82 -12.01 -4.39 -13.15
CA PHE A 82 -11.86 -2.97 -12.86
C PHE A 82 -12.38 -2.63 -11.45
N GLY A 83 -11.58 -1.87 -10.69
CA GLY A 83 -11.92 -1.47 -9.32
C GLY A 83 -11.65 -2.52 -8.23
N TYR A 84 -11.21 -3.72 -8.62
CA TYR A 84 -10.74 -4.71 -7.65
C TYR A 84 -9.31 -4.42 -7.22
N ALA A 85 -9.11 -4.31 -5.92
CA ALA A 85 -7.81 -4.20 -5.30
C ALA A 85 -7.59 -5.40 -4.39
N ARG A 86 -6.33 -5.84 -4.28
CA ARG A 86 -5.96 -6.91 -3.36
C ARG A 86 -6.23 -6.45 -1.92
N LYS A 87 -7.08 -7.19 -1.20
CA LYS A 87 -7.16 -7.08 0.26
C LYS A 87 -6.12 -8.03 0.85
N LEU A 88 -5.04 -7.51 1.44
CA LEU A 88 -4.22 -8.30 2.34
C LEU A 88 -5.07 -8.59 3.59
N LEU A 89 -5.22 -9.88 3.92
CA LEU A 89 -5.71 -10.33 5.22
C LEU A 89 -4.72 -9.93 6.32
#